data_AF-A0A225VH86-F1
#
_entry.id   AF-A0A225VH86-F1
#
_cell.length_a   1.000
_cell.length_b   1.000
_cell.length_c   1.000
_cell.angle_alpha   90.00
_cell.angle_beta   90.00
_cell.angle_gamma   90.00
#
_symmetry.space_group_name_H-M   'P 1'
#
loop_
_entity.id
_entity.type
_entity.pdbx_description
1 polymer ?
#
loop_
_entity_poly.entity_id
_entity_poly.type
_entity_poly.pdbx_seq_one_letter_code
_entity_poly.pdbx_strand_id
1 'polypeptide(L)'
;LAKWLKTDKSMDEAFKLLKLNNVEGDNLLKSPGWGMWTSYASKKDRNNADELIFTVMKNHFGDEGLENIIAKAKTSIFTKDIAAKLQVEMWRSQAKTADEVFTLLKLDQKGRSIFDSYKSTVAVGTWVSFVNKLSKNNEFAVISNLEKRFGDAGLAMMLVEGMKKSSSTVVKGLQELQFKQWMALNKKLNPNAVADKMLKYSNDPRSIRVTLNFRNYYNTKIHQ
;
A
#
# COMPACT_ATOMS: atom_id res chain seq x y z
N LEU A 1 -20.25 17.68 -11.68
CA LEU A 1 -18.87 17.82 -11.11
C LEU A 1 -18.25 19.19 -11.35
N ALA A 2 -18.14 19.69 -12.59
CA ALA A 2 -17.52 21.00 -12.88
C ALA A 2 -18.15 22.16 -12.08
N LYS A 3 -19.49 22.22 -12.00
CA LYS A 3 -20.20 23.19 -11.15
C LYS A 3 -19.80 23.09 -9.67
N TRP A 4 -19.74 21.88 -9.12
CA TRP A 4 -19.34 21.66 -7.72
C TRP A 4 -17.89 22.05 -7.44
N LEU A 5 -17.00 21.86 -8.41
CA LEU A 5 -15.61 22.34 -8.31
C LEU A 5 -15.57 23.88 -8.33
N LYS A 6 -16.32 24.51 -9.26
CA LYS A 6 -16.37 25.98 -9.39
C LYS A 6 -16.94 26.66 -8.14
N THR A 7 -17.94 26.06 -7.51
CA THR A 7 -18.58 26.62 -6.30
C THR A 7 -17.96 26.10 -5.01
N ASP A 8 -16.78 25.46 -5.09
CA ASP A 8 -16.08 24.79 -3.99
C ASP A 8 -17.01 24.02 -3.02
N LYS A 9 -17.93 23.23 -3.57
CA LYS A 9 -18.91 22.49 -2.77
C LYS A 9 -18.20 21.60 -1.75
N SER A 10 -18.70 21.55 -0.53
CA SER A 10 -18.12 20.67 0.47
C SER A 10 -18.41 19.20 0.12
N MET A 11 -17.54 18.30 0.59
CA MET A 11 -17.73 16.86 0.40
C MET A 11 -19.00 16.36 1.10
N ASP A 12 -19.35 16.93 2.26
CA ASP A 12 -20.57 16.62 3.02
C ASP A 12 -21.85 17.05 2.29
N GLU A 13 -21.91 18.28 1.77
CA GLU A 13 -23.06 18.74 0.98
C GLU A 13 -23.26 17.89 -0.27
N ALA A 14 -22.19 17.54 -0.97
CA ALA A 14 -22.26 16.66 -2.14
C ALA A 14 -22.77 15.25 -1.76
N PHE A 15 -22.36 14.73 -0.60
CA PHE A 15 -22.82 13.44 -0.08
C PHE A 15 -24.32 13.43 0.20
N LYS A 16 -24.83 14.46 0.89
CA LYS A 16 -26.27 14.65 1.18
C LYS A 16 -27.09 14.90 -0.09
N LEU A 17 -26.57 15.70 -1.01
CA LEU A 17 -27.25 15.98 -2.29
C LEU A 17 -27.45 14.71 -3.13
N LEU A 18 -26.51 13.78 -3.04
CA LEU A 18 -26.60 12.45 -3.67
C LEU A 18 -27.40 11.44 -2.84
N LYS A 19 -27.99 11.88 -1.72
CA LYS A 19 -28.80 11.07 -0.80
C LYS A 19 -28.07 9.82 -0.27
N LEU A 20 -26.74 9.87 -0.19
CA LEU A 20 -25.94 8.73 0.28
C LEU A 20 -26.10 8.47 1.77
N ASN A 21 -26.49 9.49 2.54
CA ASN A 21 -26.86 9.39 3.95
C ASN A 21 -28.20 8.66 4.18
N ASN A 22 -28.98 8.40 3.13
CA ASN A 22 -30.25 7.68 3.22
C ASN A 22 -30.12 6.20 2.79
N VAL A 23 -28.92 5.75 2.43
CA VAL A 23 -28.67 4.36 2.01
C VAL A 23 -28.08 3.57 3.17
N GLU A 24 -28.69 2.43 3.49
CA GLU A 24 -28.29 1.63 4.63
C GLU A 24 -26.98 0.84 4.39
N GLY A 25 -26.09 0.87 5.38
CA GLY A 25 -24.92 -0.01 5.45
C GLY A 25 -24.00 0.11 4.23
N ASP A 26 -23.44 -1.02 3.76
CA ASP A 26 -22.51 -1.05 2.64
C ASP A 26 -23.18 -0.87 1.26
N ASN A 27 -24.52 -0.83 1.19
CA ASN A 27 -25.22 -0.65 -0.07
C ASN A 27 -24.93 0.70 -0.72
N LEU A 28 -24.57 1.72 0.07
CA LEU A 28 -24.17 3.02 -0.49
C LEU A 28 -22.99 2.86 -1.46
N LEU A 29 -22.05 1.95 -1.16
CA LEU A 29 -20.82 1.74 -1.93
C LEU A 29 -21.07 1.16 -3.32
N LYS A 30 -22.27 0.63 -3.55
CA LYS A 30 -22.73 0.05 -4.83
C LYS A 30 -23.59 1.04 -5.62
N SER A 31 -23.94 2.18 -5.04
CA SER A 31 -24.83 3.16 -5.68
C SER A 31 -24.11 3.99 -6.75
N PRO A 32 -24.81 4.45 -7.80
CA PRO A 32 -24.26 5.41 -8.76
C PRO A 32 -23.82 6.73 -8.10
N GLY A 33 -24.51 7.15 -7.04
CA GLY A 33 -24.16 8.33 -6.25
C GLY A 33 -22.77 8.20 -5.63
N TRP A 34 -22.41 7.02 -5.13
CA TRP A 34 -21.07 6.77 -4.59
C TRP A 34 -19.97 6.97 -5.64
N GLY A 35 -20.17 6.45 -6.85
CA GLY A 35 -19.23 6.64 -7.96
C GLY A 35 -19.04 8.11 -8.32
N MET A 36 -20.15 8.87 -8.39
CA MET A 36 -20.09 10.31 -8.66
C MET A 36 -19.38 11.09 -7.54
N TRP A 37 -19.67 10.75 -6.28
CA TRP A 37 -19.11 11.42 -5.12
C TRP A 37 -17.60 11.16 -4.95
N THR A 38 -17.16 9.92 -5.11
CA THR A 38 -15.72 9.58 -5.04
C THR A 38 -14.93 10.14 -6.23
N SER A 39 -15.56 10.25 -7.41
CA SER A 39 -14.98 10.98 -8.55
C SER A 39 -14.84 12.48 -8.24
N TYR A 40 -15.80 13.07 -7.52
CA TYR A 40 -15.67 14.45 -7.04
C TYR A 40 -14.49 14.62 -6.09
N ALA A 41 -14.35 13.74 -5.08
CA ALA A 41 -13.24 13.74 -4.14
C ALA A 41 -11.88 13.72 -4.87
N SER A 42 -11.75 12.80 -5.82
CA SER A 42 -10.53 12.62 -6.62
C SER A 42 -10.17 13.84 -7.47
N LYS A 43 -11.18 14.59 -7.95
CA LYS A 43 -10.97 15.83 -8.70
C LYS A 43 -10.69 17.03 -7.81
N LYS A 44 -11.22 17.03 -6.58
CA LYS A 44 -11.02 18.11 -5.60
C LYS A 44 -9.62 18.04 -5.00
N ASP A 45 -9.17 16.85 -4.61
CA ASP A 45 -7.81 16.59 -4.15
C ASP A 45 -7.42 15.15 -4.46
N ARG A 46 -6.62 14.96 -5.51
CA ARG A 46 -6.20 13.63 -5.95
C ARG A 46 -5.34 12.90 -4.92
N ASN A 47 -4.57 13.63 -4.11
CA ASN A 47 -3.61 13.04 -3.18
C ASN A 47 -4.27 12.68 -1.82
N ASN A 48 -5.34 13.38 -1.46
CA ASN A 48 -6.07 13.19 -0.20
C ASN A 48 -7.53 12.74 -0.39
N ALA A 49 -7.92 12.28 -1.58
CA ALA A 49 -9.29 11.85 -1.87
C ALA A 49 -9.83 10.81 -0.88
N ASP A 50 -9.02 9.79 -0.55
CA ASP A 50 -9.43 8.73 0.39
C ASP A 50 -9.66 9.29 1.81
N GLU A 51 -8.85 10.26 2.25
CA GLU A 51 -8.98 10.93 3.54
C GLU A 51 -10.24 11.80 3.61
N LEU A 52 -10.54 12.54 2.52
CA LEU A 52 -11.77 13.32 2.38
C LEU A 52 -13.01 12.42 2.44
N ILE A 53 -12.98 11.30 1.72
CA ILE A 53 -14.05 10.29 1.72
C ILE A 53 -14.23 9.73 3.13
N PHE A 54 -13.15 9.27 3.75
CA PHE A 54 -13.16 8.69 5.08
C PHE A 54 -13.73 9.66 6.13
N THR A 55 -13.32 10.92 6.10
CA THR A 55 -13.75 11.94 7.07
C THR A 55 -15.27 12.13 7.02
N VAL A 56 -15.85 12.26 5.83
CA VAL A 56 -17.32 12.38 5.70
C VAL A 56 -18.01 11.09 6.13
N MET A 57 -17.51 9.92 5.71
CA MET A 57 -18.11 8.65 6.13
C MET A 57 -18.09 8.48 7.66
N LYS A 58 -16.97 8.78 8.31
CA LYS A 58 -16.84 8.72 9.77
C LYS A 58 -17.81 9.67 10.47
N ASN A 59 -18.01 10.88 9.94
CA ASN A 59 -18.96 11.84 10.51
C ASN A 59 -20.42 11.38 10.42
N HIS A 60 -20.80 10.66 9.36
CA HIS A 60 -22.19 10.18 9.17
C HIS A 60 -22.48 8.85 9.88
N PHE A 61 -21.49 7.95 9.94
CA PHE A 61 -21.71 6.58 10.43
C PHE A 61 -21.05 6.31 11.80
N GLY A 62 -20.23 7.22 12.31
CA GLY A 62 -19.41 6.97 13.49
C GLY A 62 -18.33 5.91 13.24
N ASP A 63 -17.53 5.61 14.27
CA ASP A 63 -16.48 4.60 14.17
C ASP A 63 -17.07 3.19 14.01
N GLU A 64 -17.99 2.78 14.88
CA GLU A 64 -18.58 1.43 14.85
C GLU A 64 -19.39 1.18 13.56
N GLY A 65 -20.20 2.15 13.13
CA GLY A 65 -20.98 2.02 11.90
C GLY A 65 -20.09 1.93 10.67
N LEU A 66 -19.00 2.71 10.62
CA LEU A 66 -18.02 2.64 9.53
C LEU A 66 -17.24 1.32 9.54
N GLU A 67 -16.85 0.80 10.71
CA GLU A 67 -16.23 -0.54 10.83
C GLU A 67 -17.14 -1.63 10.27
N ASN A 68 -18.44 -1.59 10.59
CA ASN A 68 -19.42 -2.53 10.05
C ASN A 68 -19.56 -2.42 8.52
N ILE A 69 -19.61 -1.20 7.98
CA ILE A 69 -19.64 -0.97 6.53
C ILE A 69 -18.40 -1.57 5.86
N ILE A 70 -17.22 -1.31 6.42
CA ILE A 70 -15.94 -1.84 5.91
C ILE A 70 -15.93 -3.38 5.99
N ALA A 71 -16.38 -3.96 7.10
CA ALA A 71 -16.42 -5.41 7.29
C ALA A 71 -17.32 -6.09 6.25
N LYS A 72 -18.53 -5.56 6.01
CA LYS A 72 -19.43 -6.06 4.95
C LYS A 72 -18.83 -5.88 3.56
N ALA A 73 -18.26 -4.71 3.27
CA ALA A 73 -17.67 -4.42 1.97
C ALA A 73 -16.49 -5.34 1.61
N LYS A 74 -15.71 -5.82 2.59
CA LYS A 74 -14.63 -6.81 2.36
C LYS A 74 -15.14 -8.15 1.81
N THR A 75 -16.41 -8.50 2.02
CA THR A 75 -16.98 -9.78 1.59
C THR A 75 -17.33 -9.82 0.10
N SER A 76 -17.43 -8.66 -0.56
CA SER A 76 -17.83 -8.58 -1.96
C SER A 76 -16.63 -8.24 -2.85
N ILE A 77 -16.51 -8.97 -3.96
CA ILE A 77 -15.46 -8.72 -4.97
C ILE A 77 -15.56 -7.31 -5.59
N PHE A 78 -16.73 -6.67 -5.55
CA PHE A 78 -16.97 -5.34 -6.12
C PHE A 78 -16.61 -4.20 -5.17
N THR A 79 -16.65 -4.43 -3.85
CA THR A 79 -16.42 -3.39 -2.84
C THR A 79 -15.20 -3.63 -1.96
N LYS A 80 -14.51 -4.78 -2.09
CA LYS A 80 -13.29 -5.10 -1.33
C LYS A 80 -12.18 -4.05 -1.45
N ASP A 81 -12.00 -3.46 -2.64
CA ASP A 81 -10.93 -2.48 -2.87
C ASP A 81 -11.29 -1.12 -2.23
N ILE A 82 -12.58 -0.77 -2.21
CA ILE A 82 -13.10 0.38 -1.48
C ILE A 82 -12.90 0.17 0.02
N ALA A 83 -13.25 -1.02 0.52
CA ALA A 83 -13.09 -1.39 1.91
C ALA A 83 -11.62 -1.32 2.36
N ALA A 84 -10.69 -1.76 1.52
CA ALA A 84 -9.25 -1.68 1.81
C ALA A 84 -8.77 -0.23 1.98
N LYS A 85 -9.23 0.70 1.12
CA LYS A 85 -8.89 2.13 1.22
C LYS A 85 -9.45 2.77 2.49
N LEU A 86 -10.73 2.52 2.79
CA LEU A 86 -11.37 3.03 4.01
C LEU A 86 -10.70 2.46 5.27
N GLN A 87 -10.34 1.17 5.25
CA GLN A 87 -9.65 0.54 6.37
C GLN A 87 -8.28 1.18 6.66
N VAL A 88 -7.54 1.55 5.61
CA VAL A 88 -6.24 2.24 5.73
C VAL A 88 -6.40 3.59 6.43
N GLU A 89 -7.38 4.40 6.00
CA GLU A 89 -7.67 5.69 6.64
C GLU A 89 -8.19 5.52 8.07
N MET A 90 -8.95 4.46 8.33
CA MET A 90 -9.41 4.13 9.67
C MET A 90 -8.25 3.83 10.62
N TRP A 91 -7.33 2.93 10.24
CA TRP A 91 -6.14 2.64 11.03
C TRP A 91 -5.27 3.88 11.26
N ARG A 92 -5.18 4.76 10.24
CA ARG A 92 -4.46 6.03 10.38
C ARG A 92 -5.13 6.94 11.40
N SER A 93 -6.46 7.08 11.36
CA SER A 93 -7.22 7.88 12.34
C SER A 93 -7.13 7.34 13.77
N GLN A 94 -6.92 6.02 13.90
CA GLN A 94 -6.70 5.32 15.17
C GLN A 94 -5.22 5.34 15.61
N ALA A 95 -4.36 6.12 14.92
CA ALA A 95 -2.93 6.24 15.20
C ALA A 95 -2.17 4.90 15.24
N LYS A 96 -2.61 3.91 14.44
CA LYS A 96 -1.93 2.62 14.35
C LYS A 96 -0.51 2.77 13.80
N THR A 97 0.39 1.96 14.30
CA THR A 97 1.77 1.86 13.79
C THR A 97 1.86 0.90 12.60
N ALA A 98 2.95 1.02 11.84
CA ALA A 98 3.25 0.06 10.76
C ALA A 98 3.34 -1.38 11.28
N ASP A 99 3.84 -1.58 12.49
CA ASP A 99 3.97 -2.88 13.16
C ASP A 99 2.60 -3.45 13.52
N GLU A 100 1.73 -2.66 14.16
CA GLU A 100 0.37 -3.10 14.48
C GLU A 100 -0.41 -3.50 13.23
N VAL A 101 -0.36 -2.71 12.16
CA VAL A 101 -1.05 -3.04 10.91
C VAL A 101 -0.45 -4.28 10.24
N PHE A 102 0.85 -4.50 10.35
CA PHE A 102 1.50 -5.72 9.85
C PHE A 102 0.94 -6.98 10.55
N THR A 103 0.75 -6.92 11.87
CA THR A 103 0.14 -7.99 12.67
C THR A 103 -1.37 -8.12 12.43
N LEU A 104 -2.12 -7.01 12.30
CA LEU A 104 -3.56 -7.05 11.96
C LEU A 104 -3.81 -7.76 10.62
N LEU A 105 -2.88 -7.61 9.68
CA LEU A 105 -2.89 -8.29 8.38
C LEU A 105 -2.32 -9.72 8.44
N LYS A 106 -1.93 -10.20 9.62
CA LYS A 106 -1.36 -11.54 9.89
C LYS A 106 -0.09 -11.83 9.08
N LEU A 107 0.67 -10.80 8.74
CA LEU A 107 1.91 -10.93 7.95
C LEU A 107 3.07 -11.42 8.84
N ASP A 108 3.06 -11.09 10.13
CA ASP A 108 3.99 -11.57 11.14
C ASP A 108 3.95 -13.11 11.27
N GLN A 109 2.76 -13.69 11.25
CA GLN A 109 2.55 -15.14 11.30
C GLN A 109 3.10 -15.90 10.08
N LYS A 110 3.41 -15.19 8.99
CA LYS A 110 3.97 -15.78 7.76
C LYS A 110 5.50 -15.82 7.77
N GLY A 111 6.16 -15.13 8.70
CA GLY A 111 7.62 -15.05 8.73
C GLY A 111 8.20 -14.63 7.37
N ARG A 112 9.08 -15.47 6.79
CA ARG A 112 9.73 -15.19 5.50
C ARG A 112 8.87 -15.52 4.27
N SER A 113 7.63 -16.00 4.46
CA SER A 113 6.71 -16.42 3.38
C SER A 113 5.63 -15.38 3.04
N ILE A 114 5.81 -14.11 3.44
CA ILE A 114 4.84 -13.03 3.15
C ILE A 114 4.60 -12.77 1.65
N PHE A 115 5.48 -13.27 0.77
CA PHE A 115 5.35 -13.14 -0.69
C PHE A 115 4.97 -14.44 -1.41
N ASP A 116 4.71 -15.53 -0.69
CA ASP A 116 4.57 -16.86 -1.28
C ASP A 116 3.18 -17.17 -1.85
N SER A 117 2.19 -16.31 -1.62
CA SER A 117 0.81 -16.51 -2.09
C SER A 117 0.14 -15.19 -2.48
N TYR A 118 -0.82 -15.27 -3.41
CA TYR A 118 -1.63 -14.12 -3.82
C TYR A 118 -2.30 -13.42 -2.63
N LYS A 119 -2.88 -14.19 -1.69
CA LYS A 119 -3.52 -13.61 -0.50
C LYS A 119 -2.53 -12.81 0.36
N SER A 120 -1.31 -13.31 0.52
CA SER A 120 -0.29 -12.63 1.33
C SER A 120 0.25 -11.40 0.62
N THR A 121 0.44 -11.46 -0.71
CA THR A 121 0.91 -10.30 -1.49
C THR A 121 -0.14 -9.19 -1.57
N VAL A 122 -1.43 -9.52 -1.59
CA VAL A 122 -2.53 -8.54 -1.43
C VAL A 122 -2.45 -7.86 -0.07
N ALA A 123 -2.30 -8.63 1.02
CA ALA A 123 -2.15 -8.08 2.37
C ALA A 123 -0.90 -7.19 2.49
N VAL A 124 0.24 -7.59 1.91
CA VAL A 124 1.43 -6.73 1.82
C VAL A 124 1.11 -5.45 1.05
N GLY A 125 0.38 -5.51 -0.07
CA GLY A 125 -0.03 -4.32 -0.82
C GLY A 125 -0.85 -3.34 0.02
N THR A 126 -1.78 -3.84 0.84
CA THR A 126 -2.53 -3.02 1.81
C THR A 126 -1.60 -2.39 2.85
N TRP A 127 -0.67 -3.16 3.41
CA TRP A 127 0.31 -2.66 4.38
C TRP A 127 1.23 -1.58 3.78
N VAL A 128 1.71 -1.78 2.54
CA VAL A 128 2.52 -0.80 1.78
C VAL A 128 1.74 0.51 1.63
N SER A 129 0.47 0.44 1.23
CA SER A 129 -0.39 1.64 1.11
C SER A 129 -0.50 2.39 2.43
N PHE A 130 -0.68 1.66 3.54
CA PHE A 130 -0.73 2.24 4.88
C PHE A 130 0.56 2.95 5.28
N VAL A 131 1.73 2.30 5.11
CA VAL A 131 3.02 2.91 5.46
C VAL A 131 3.31 4.15 4.61
N ASN A 132 2.99 4.12 3.31
CA ASN A 132 3.14 5.29 2.43
C ASN A 132 2.25 6.46 2.88
N LYS A 133 1.04 6.19 3.37
CA LYS A 133 0.14 7.22 3.93
C LYS A 133 0.71 7.84 5.22
N LEU A 134 1.35 7.04 6.08
CA LEU A 134 2.01 7.54 7.29
C LEU A 134 3.27 8.37 6.97
N SER A 135 3.97 8.00 5.89
CA SER A 135 5.32 8.51 5.59
C SER A 135 5.38 9.27 4.27
N LYS A 136 4.47 10.23 4.04
CA LYS A 136 4.34 10.97 2.76
C LYS A 136 5.66 11.58 2.24
N ASN A 137 6.62 11.88 3.13
CA ASN A 137 7.90 12.50 2.79
C ASN A 137 9.09 11.53 2.81
N ASN A 138 8.87 10.23 3.03
CA ASN A 138 9.93 9.23 3.05
C ASN A 138 9.61 8.10 2.06
N GLU A 139 10.14 8.22 0.85
CA GLU A 139 10.01 7.23 -0.23
C GLU A 139 10.47 5.82 0.21
N PHE A 140 11.47 5.72 1.09
CA PHE A 140 12.05 4.44 1.50
C PHE A 140 11.45 3.87 2.80
N ALA A 141 10.40 4.47 3.36
CA ALA A 141 9.82 4.07 4.63
C ALA A 141 9.37 2.59 4.64
N VAL A 142 8.74 2.15 3.54
CA VAL A 142 8.27 0.77 3.37
C VAL A 142 9.42 -0.23 3.41
N ILE A 143 10.46 -0.02 2.60
CA ILE A 143 11.60 -0.93 2.54
C ILE A 143 12.39 -0.88 3.84
N SER A 144 12.59 0.30 4.43
CA SER A 144 13.29 0.41 5.72
C SER A 144 12.57 -0.37 6.82
N ASN A 145 11.23 -0.37 6.84
CA ASN A 145 10.46 -1.20 7.76
C ASN A 145 10.65 -2.70 7.50
N LEU A 146 10.64 -3.14 6.23
CA LEU A 146 10.85 -4.55 5.88
C LEU A 146 12.29 -5.00 6.13
N GLU A 147 13.29 -4.18 5.83
CA GLU A 147 14.71 -4.46 6.08
C GLU A 147 15.00 -4.54 7.59
N LYS A 148 14.36 -3.70 8.41
CA LYS A 148 14.43 -3.82 9.88
C LYS A 148 13.94 -5.18 10.37
N ARG A 149 12.93 -5.77 9.73
CA ARG A 149 12.36 -7.08 10.12
C ARG A 149 13.16 -8.27 9.59
N PHE A 150 13.58 -8.22 8.32
CA PHE A 150 14.10 -9.39 7.62
C PHE A 150 15.61 -9.33 7.31
N GLY A 151 16.23 -8.18 7.57
CA GLY A 151 17.57 -7.82 7.13
C GLY A 151 17.63 -7.51 5.63
N ASP A 152 18.56 -6.65 5.22
CA ASP A 152 18.73 -6.23 3.81
C ASP A 152 18.83 -7.42 2.84
N ALA A 153 19.77 -8.33 3.08
CA ALA A 153 20.01 -9.49 2.22
C ALA A 153 18.88 -10.51 2.30
N GLY A 154 18.32 -10.70 3.51
CA GLY A 154 17.19 -11.58 3.73
C GLY A 154 15.95 -11.14 2.96
N LEU A 155 15.60 -9.85 3.04
CA LEU A 155 14.51 -9.27 2.28
C LEU A 155 14.75 -9.38 0.77
N ALA A 156 15.97 -9.09 0.30
CA ALA A 156 16.27 -9.15 -1.14
C ALA A 156 16.06 -10.56 -1.72
N MET A 157 16.51 -11.59 -0.98
CA MET A 157 16.28 -12.98 -1.37
C MET A 157 14.80 -13.38 -1.32
N MET A 158 14.04 -12.87 -0.33
CA MET A 158 12.59 -13.07 -0.25
C MET A 158 11.86 -12.44 -1.44
N LEU A 159 12.24 -11.23 -1.85
CA LEU A 159 11.65 -10.55 -3.01
C LEU A 159 11.97 -11.28 -4.33
N VAL A 160 13.21 -11.75 -4.51
CA VAL A 160 13.59 -12.60 -5.65
C VAL A 160 12.71 -13.84 -5.74
N GLU A 161 12.50 -14.51 -4.61
CA GLU A 161 11.69 -15.72 -4.58
C GLU A 161 10.20 -15.43 -4.83
N GLY A 162 9.66 -14.36 -4.24
CA GLY A 162 8.29 -13.92 -4.47
C GLY A 162 7.97 -13.58 -5.93
N MET A 163 8.94 -13.00 -6.65
CA MET A 163 8.78 -12.71 -8.09
C MET A 163 8.78 -13.98 -8.97
N LYS A 164 9.42 -15.07 -8.55
CA LYS A 164 9.31 -16.34 -9.27
C LYS A 164 7.93 -16.96 -9.11
N LYS A 165 7.35 -16.82 -7.93
CA LYS A 165 6.05 -17.41 -7.56
C LYS A 165 4.86 -16.61 -8.09
N SER A 166 5.03 -15.33 -8.38
CA SER A 166 3.94 -14.48 -8.86
C SER A 166 4.43 -13.29 -9.68
N SER A 167 3.65 -12.89 -10.68
CA SER A 167 3.84 -11.62 -11.41
C SER A 167 3.30 -10.42 -10.62
N SER A 168 3.45 -10.42 -9.29
CA SER A 168 2.92 -9.37 -8.42
C SER A 168 3.68 -8.05 -8.63
N THR A 169 2.95 -7.01 -9.04
CA THR A 169 3.48 -5.66 -9.19
C THR A 169 3.98 -5.08 -7.86
N VAL A 170 3.36 -5.49 -6.73
CA VAL A 170 3.80 -5.11 -5.39
C VAL A 170 5.20 -5.63 -5.11
N VAL A 171 5.46 -6.92 -5.37
CA VAL A 171 6.77 -7.53 -5.11
C VAL A 171 7.85 -6.90 -6.01
N LYS A 172 7.53 -6.71 -7.30
CA LYS A 172 8.44 -6.04 -8.24
C LYS A 172 8.77 -4.61 -7.78
N GLY A 173 7.74 -3.82 -7.44
CA GLY A 173 7.92 -2.45 -6.96
C GLY A 173 8.75 -2.38 -5.67
N LEU A 174 8.57 -3.33 -4.74
CA LEU A 174 9.40 -3.42 -3.54
C LEU A 174 10.87 -3.72 -3.86
N GLN A 175 11.15 -4.61 -4.82
CA GLN A 175 12.54 -4.85 -5.24
C GLN A 175 13.17 -3.61 -5.88
N GLU A 176 12.46 -2.94 -6.78
CA GLU A 176 12.94 -1.71 -7.40
C GLU A 176 13.21 -0.62 -6.35
N LEU A 177 12.31 -0.48 -5.38
CA LEU A 177 12.47 0.47 -4.27
C LEU A 177 13.66 0.11 -3.37
N GLN A 178 13.89 -1.18 -3.11
CA GLN A 178 15.05 -1.64 -2.35
C GLN A 178 16.36 -1.33 -3.09
N PHE A 179 16.43 -1.59 -4.38
CA PHE A 179 17.62 -1.28 -5.18
C PHE A 179 17.85 0.23 -5.30
N LYS A 180 16.78 1.01 -5.46
CA LYS A 180 16.86 2.49 -5.41
C LYS A 180 17.43 2.95 -4.07
N GLN A 181 16.98 2.39 -2.95
CA GLN A 181 17.51 2.71 -1.63
C GLN A 181 18.99 2.34 -1.47
N TRP A 182 19.41 1.20 -2.04
CA TRP A 182 20.80 0.77 -2.01
C TRP A 182 21.72 1.71 -2.81
N MET A 183 21.23 2.28 -3.92
CA MET A 183 21.97 3.28 -4.69
C MET A 183 21.96 4.68 -4.06
N ALA A 184 20.93 5.02 -3.29
CA ALA A 184 20.77 6.34 -2.69
C ALA A 184 21.88 6.67 -1.67
N LEU A 185 22.03 7.97 -1.36
CA LEU A 185 23.12 8.55 -0.57
C LEU A 185 23.40 7.86 0.78
N ASN A 186 22.41 7.21 1.38
CA ASN A 186 22.55 6.53 2.67
C ASN A 186 23.27 5.17 2.57
N LYS A 187 23.28 4.51 1.40
CA LYS A 187 23.92 3.20 1.21
C LYS A 187 25.01 3.20 0.11
N LYS A 188 24.84 3.99 -0.96
CA LYS A 188 25.81 4.19 -2.07
C LYS A 188 26.44 2.89 -2.60
N LEU A 189 25.65 1.81 -2.66
CA LEU A 189 26.14 0.51 -3.10
C LEU A 189 26.24 0.47 -4.62
N ASN A 190 27.38 -0.01 -5.11
CA ASN A 190 27.59 -0.38 -6.51
C ASN A 190 27.44 -1.91 -6.68
N PRO A 191 27.42 -2.44 -7.92
CA PRO A 191 27.23 -3.87 -8.15
C PRO A 191 28.26 -4.78 -7.47
N ASN A 192 29.50 -4.34 -7.30
CA ASN A 192 30.53 -5.13 -6.62
C ASN A 192 30.28 -5.20 -5.11
N ALA A 193 29.93 -4.08 -4.48
CA ALA A 193 29.59 -4.05 -3.05
C ALA A 193 28.36 -4.92 -2.73
N VAL A 194 27.37 -4.96 -3.62
CA VAL A 194 26.22 -5.88 -3.48
C VAL A 194 26.66 -7.33 -3.65
N ALA A 195 27.52 -7.63 -4.63
CA ALA A 195 28.07 -8.97 -4.81
C ALA A 195 28.81 -9.45 -3.55
N ASP A 196 29.69 -8.63 -2.99
CA ASP A 196 30.45 -8.93 -1.76
C ASP A 196 29.52 -9.19 -0.56
N LYS A 197 28.46 -8.39 -0.42
CA LYS A 197 27.43 -8.60 0.61
C LYS A 197 26.71 -9.94 0.44
N MET A 198 26.46 -10.35 -0.81
CA MET A 198 25.78 -11.60 -1.15
C MET A 198 26.69 -12.82 -1.06
N LEU A 199 28.03 -12.68 -1.08
CA LEU A 199 28.96 -13.79 -0.89
C LEU A 199 28.76 -14.53 0.44
N LYS A 200 28.32 -13.83 1.48
CA LYS A 200 27.95 -14.43 2.78
C LYS A 200 26.81 -15.46 2.67
N TYR A 201 26.09 -15.45 1.55
CA TYR A 201 24.95 -16.32 1.25
C TYR A 201 25.19 -17.10 -0.05
N SER A 202 26.45 -17.35 -0.44
CA SER A 202 26.82 -17.99 -1.71
C SER A 202 26.20 -19.37 -1.93
N ASN A 203 25.90 -20.09 -0.85
CA ASN A 203 25.23 -21.40 -0.89
C ASN A 203 23.74 -21.32 -1.23
N ASP A 204 23.15 -20.11 -1.17
CA ASP A 204 21.77 -19.86 -1.54
C ASP A 204 21.70 -19.30 -2.97
N PRO A 205 21.08 -20.00 -3.93
CA PRO A 205 21.01 -19.54 -5.32
C PRO A 205 20.24 -18.21 -5.49
N ARG A 206 19.43 -17.82 -4.50
CA ARG A 206 18.75 -16.52 -4.49
C ARG A 206 19.74 -15.36 -4.38
N SER A 207 20.88 -15.54 -3.69
CA SER A 207 21.90 -14.51 -3.53
C SER A 207 22.51 -14.10 -4.88
N ILE A 208 22.82 -15.09 -5.73
CA ILE A 208 23.31 -14.88 -7.11
C ILE A 208 22.27 -14.10 -7.91
N ARG A 209 20.99 -14.47 -7.81
CA ARG A 209 19.91 -13.79 -8.52
C ARG A 209 19.72 -12.34 -8.04
N VAL A 210 19.87 -12.07 -6.75
CA VAL A 210 19.84 -10.68 -6.23
C VAL A 210 20.95 -9.85 -6.88
N THR A 211 22.18 -10.36 -6.92
CA THR A 211 23.33 -9.67 -7.54
C THR A 211 23.09 -9.36 -9.01
N LEU A 212 22.59 -10.35 -9.78
CA LEU A 212 22.28 -10.17 -11.20
C LEU A 212 21.17 -9.13 -11.41
N ASN A 213 20.08 -9.22 -10.65
CA ASN A 213 18.97 -8.27 -10.74
C ASN A 213 19.42 -6.85 -10.40
N PHE A 214 20.21 -6.68 -9.34
CA PHE A 214 20.72 -5.37 -8.93
C PHE A 214 21.65 -4.79 -10.00
N ARG A 215 22.58 -5.57 -10.55
CA ARG A 215 23.48 -5.13 -11.62
C ARG A 215 22.69 -4.65 -12.84
N ASN A 216 21.68 -5.41 -13.26
CA ASN A 216 20.81 -5.01 -14.37
C ASN A 216 20.09 -3.69 -14.07
N TYR A 217 19.48 -3.58 -12.88
CA TYR A 217 18.82 -2.34 -12.45
C TYR A 217 19.79 -1.15 -12.45
N TYR A 218 20.95 -1.30 -11.83
CA TYR A 218 21.99 -0.28 -11.74
C TYR A 218 22.39 0.24 -13.13
N ASN A 219 22.68 -0.67 -14.06
CA ASN A 219 23.06 -0.31 -15.43
C ASN A 219 21.94 0.47 -16.15
N THR A 220 20.67 0.15 -15.92
CA THR A 220 19.57 0.94 -16.52
C THR A 220 19.42 2.34 -15.94
N LYS A 221 19.99 2.62 -14.77
CA LYS A 221 19.81 3.89 -14.04
C LYS A 221 21.01 4.83 -14.12
N ILE A 222 22.21 4.33 -14.35
CA ILE A 222 23.41 5.17 -14.53
C ILE A 222 23.55 5.78 -15.94
N HIS A 223 22.73 5.32 -16.89
CA HIS A 223 22.68 5.82 -18.27
C HIS A 223 21.47 6.72 -18.54
N GLN A 224 20.70 7.07 -17.51
CA GLN A 224 19.58 8.03 -17.55
C GLN A 224 19.99 9.32 -16.85
#